data_AF-A0AAN7WV94-F1
#
_entry.id   AF-A0AAN7WV94-F1
#
_cell.length_a   1.000
_cell.length_b   1.000
_cell.length_c   1.000
_cell.angle_alpha   90.00
_cell.angle_beta   90.00
_cell.angle_gamma   90.00
#
_symmetry.space_group_name_H-M   'P 1'
#
loop_
_entity.id
_entity.type
_entity.pdbx_description
1 polymer ?
#
loop_
_entity_poly.entity_id
_entity_poly.type
_entity_poly.pdbx_seq_one_letter_code
_entity_poly.pdbx_strand_id
1 'polypeptide(L)'
;MYEFQHCPLMHGSTRPTFVKADHYDDSLFFLGSCFCTGHTVVTGHMSQEEEELSKLAMEYIKNFARSGSPNGPGLVDWPLYDHNKNYLNLNLQQTVGQGLEQNRAQVLDVVLKSHTVNDEL
;
A
#
# COMPACT_ATOMS: atom_id res chain seq x y z
N MET A 1 8.59 3.64 2.28
CA MET A 1 7.98 2.30 2.37
C MET A 1 6.53 2.44 2.78
N TYR A 2 5.61 1.66 2.20
CA TYR A 2 4.20 1.63 2.60
C TYR A 2 3.68 0.19 2.66
N GLU A 3 2.58 -0.01 3.38
CA GLU A 3 1.74 -1.20 3.30
C GLU A 3 0.33 -0.78 2.92
N PHE A 4 -0.21 -1.30 1.81
CA PHE A 4 -1.59 -1.07 1.41
C PHE A 4 -2.49 -2.16 2.00
N GLN A 5 -3.59 -1.76 2.64
CA GLN A 5 -4.43 -2.70 3.40
C GLN A 5 -5.92 -2.61 3.08
N HIS A 6 -6.34 -1.65 2.26
CA HIS A 6 -7.76 -1.46 1.91
C HIS A 6 -8.22 -2.49 0.86
N CYS A 7 -9.44 -3.00 1.02
CA CYS A 7 -10.06 -3.90 0.06
C CYS A 7 -11.03 -3.09 -0.81
N PRO A 8 -10.79 -2.93 -2.12
CA PRO A 8 -11.66 -2.19 -3.01
C PRO A 8 -13.11 -2.71 -3.00
N LEU A 9 -14.09 -1.82 -2.88
CA LEU A 9 -15.51 -2.18 -2.88
C LEU A 9 -15.96 -2.80 -4.20
N MET A 10 -15.30 -2.48 -5.32
CA MET A 10 -15.56 -3.11 -6.60
C MET A 10 -15.41 -4.65 -6.58
N HIS A 11 -14.65 -5.20 -5.62
CA HIS A 11 -14.48 -6.64 -5.43
C HIS A 11 -15.42 -7.23 -4.36
N GLY A 12 -16.24 -6.42 -3.68
CA GLY A 12 -16.99 -6.83 -2.49
C GLY A 12 -17.99 -7.99 -2.69
N SER A 13 -18.46 -8.24 -3.91
CA SER A 13 -19.36 -9.35 -4.22
C SER A 13 -18.66 -10.67 -4.55
N THR A 14 -17.37 -10.63 -4.91
CA THR A 14 -16.60 -11.80 -5.39
C THR A 14 -15.48 -12.17 -4.44
N ARG A 15 -15.00 -11.22 -3.63
CA ARG A 15 -13.90 -11.40 -2.70
C ARG A 15 -14.42 -11.69 -1.28
N PRO A 16 -13.95 -12.77 -0.63
CA PRO A 16 -14.31 -13.07 0.76
C PRO A 16 -13.90 -11.94 1.72
N THR A 17 -14.71 -11.67 2.73
CA THR A 17 -14.55 -10.52 3.64
C THR A 17 -13.29 -10.56 4.52
N PHE A 18 -12.66 -11.74 4.68
CA PHE A 18 -11.40 -11.86 5.41
C PHE A 18 -10.18 -11.45 4.55
N VAL A 19 -10.34 -11.34 3.24
CA VAL A 19 -9.30 -10.86 2.33
C VAL A 19 -9.28 -9.34 2.40
N LYS A 20 -8.13 -8.80 2.81
CA LYS A 20 -7.87 -7.35 2.81
C LYS A 20 -7.49 -6.90 1.38
N ALA A 21 -6.42 -6.11 1.25
CA ALA A 21 -5.77 -5.86 -0.02
C ALA A 21 -5.22 -7.18 -0.60
N ASP A 22 -5.53 -7.42 -1.87
CA ASP A 22 -4.94 -8.45 -2.71
C ASP A 22 -3.84 -7.84 -3.59
N HIS A 23 -3.16 -8.70 -4.35
CA HIS A 23 -2.12 -8.27 -5.28
C HIS A 23 -2.66 -7.23 -6.27
N TYR A 24 -1.95 -6.10 -6.38
CA TYR A 24 -2.22 -5.00 -7.33
C TYR A 24 -3.43 -4.11 -7.02
N ASP A 25 -4.14 -4.31 -5.90
CA ASP A 25 -5.28 -3.46 -5.51
C ASP A 25 -4.89 -1.99 -5.33
N ASP A 26 -3.68 -1.72 -4.83
CA ASP A 26 -3.16 -0.38 -4.58
C ASP A 26 -3.03 0.45 -5.86
N SER A 27 -2.75 -0.20 -6.98
CA SER A 27 -2.58 0.42 -8.29
C SER A 27 -3.87 1.08 -8.78
N LEU A 28 -5.04 0.56 -8.39
CA LEU A 28 -6.33 1.18 -8.70
C LEU A 28 -6.43 2.60 -8.12
N PHE A 29 -5.88 2.81 -6.92
CA PHE A 29 -5.91 4.09 -6.24
C PHE A 29 -4.82 5.03 -6.76
N PHE A 30 -3.60 4.53 -6.96
CA PHE A 30 -2.49 5.32 -7.48
C PHE A 30 -2.70 5.80 -8.93
N LEU A 31 -3.45 5.04 -9.75
CA LEU A 31 -3.74 5.39 -11.14
C LEU A 31 -5.06 6.15 -11.32
N GLY A 32 -5.77 6.45 -10.23
CA GLY A 32 -7.00 7.23 -10.31
C GLY A 32 -8.17 6.50 -10.97
N SER A 33 -8.26 5.16 -10.80
CA SER A 33 -9.32 4.34 -11.39
C SER A 33 -10.73 4.83 -11.07
N CYS A 34 -10.94 5.46 -9.91
CA CYS A 34 -12.21 6.08 -9.51
C CYS A 34 -12.69 7.17 -10.49
N PHE A 35 -11.78 7.79 -11.22
CA PHE A 35 -12.04 8.94 -12.09
C PHE A 35 -12.03 8.60 -13.58
N CYS A 36 -11.85 7.32 -13.93
CA CYS A 36 -11.86 6.86 -15.31
C CYS A 36 -13.30 6.86 -15.88
N THR A 37 -13.57 7.82 -16.77
CA THR A 37 -14.89 7.99 -17.42
C THR A 37 -14.85 7.80 -18.95
N GLY A 38 -13.68 7.40 -19.48
CA GLY A 38 -13.40 7.30 -20.91
C GLY A 38 -13.39 5.86 -21.45
N HIS A 39 -12.40 5.53 -22.27
CA HIS A 39 -12.27 4.21 -22.92
C HIS A 39 -11.96 3.05 -21.97
N THR A 40 -11.50 3.36 -20.76
CA THR A 40 -11.34 2.40 -19.66
C THR A 40 -12.41 2.70 -18.63
N VAL A 41 -13.32 1.75 -18.42
CA VAL A 41 -14.37 1.85 -17.41
C VAL A 41 -14.06 0.81 -16.33
N VAL A 42 -13.88 1.27 -15.10
CA VAL A 42 -13.80 0.36 -13.97
C VAL A 42 -15.22 -0.14 -13.67
N THR A 43 -15.43 -1.43 -13.87
CA THR A 43 -16.72 -2.07 -13.59
C THR A 43 -16.83 -2.33 -12.09
N GLY A 44 -17.55 -1.47 -11.37
CA GLY A 44 -17.77 -1.63 -9.93
C GLY A 44 -18.21 -0.33 -9.27
N HIS A 45 -18.71 -0.45 -8.05
CA HIS A 45 -19.01 0.70 -7.20
C HIS A 45 -17.74 1.12 -6.46
N MET A 46 -17.41 2.41 -6.49
CA MET A 46 -16.40 3.05 -5.65
C MET A 46 -17.10 3.97 -4.66
N SER A 47 -16.72 3.95 -3.38
CA SER A 47 -17.29 4.89 -2.41
C SER A 47 -16.58 6.24 -2.42
N GLN A 48 -17.20 7.23 -1.76
CA GLN A 48 -16.59 8.54 -1.57
C GLN A 48 -15.27 8.45 -0.79
N GLU A 49 -15.17 7.56 0.20
CA GLU A 49 -13.94 7.34 0.96
C GLU A 49 -12.83 6.75 0.07
N GLU A 50 -13.17 5.92 -0.90
CA GLU A 50 -12.24 5.37 -1.88
C GLU A 50 -11.77 6.41 -2.90
N GLU A 51 -12.64 7.34 -3.29
CA GLU A 51 -12.25 8.50 -4.09
C GLU A 51 -11.25 9.39 -3.33
N GLU A 52 -11.49 9.66 -2.04
CA GLU A 52 -10.56 10.44 -1.21
C GLU A 52 -9.23 9.70 -1.01
N LEU A 53 -9.27 8.38 -0.78
CA LEU A 53 -8.06 7.55 -0.73
C LEU A 53 -7.27 7.63 -2.05
N SER A 54 -7.94 7.59 -3.20
CA SER A 54 -7.29 7.71 -4.51
C SER A 54 -6.67 9.08 -4.74
N LYS A 55 -7.37 10.18 -4.40
CA LYS A 55 -6.82 11.54 -4.47
C LYS A 55 -5.55 11.66 -3.63
N LEU A 56 -5.59 11.16 -2.40
CA LEU A 56 -4.47 11.18 -1.47
C LEU A 56 -3.30 10.31 -1.97
N ALA A 57 -3.56 9.11 -2.48
CA ALA A 57 -2.54 8.23 -3.06
C ALA A 57 -1.84 8.87 -4.27
N MET A 58 -2.62 9.47 -5.18
CA MET A 58 -2.09 10.21 -6.31
C MET A 58 -1.27 11.44 -5.87
N GLU A 59 -1.70 12.14 -4.82
CA GLU A 59 -0.99 13.29 -4.27
C GLU A 59 0.40 12.90 -3.75
N TYR A 60 0.51 11.78 -3.02
CA TYR A 60 1.81 11.25 -2.58
C TYR A 60 2.74 10.95 -3.76
N ILE A 61 2.25 10.22 -4.77
CA ILE A 61 3.07 9.84 -5.94
C ILE A 61 3.45 11.07 -6.76
N LYS A 62 2.54 12.04 -6.93
CA LYS A 62 2.82 13.32 -7.59
C LYS A 62 3.90 14.11 -6.86
N ASN A 63 3.82 14.22 -5.53
CA ASN A 63 4.83 14.93 -4.73
C ASN A 63 6.19 14.25 -4.79
N PHE A 64 6.19 12.91 -4.70
CA PHE A 64 7.41 12.12 -4.83
C PHE A 64 8.06 12.29 -6.20
N ALA A 65 7.29 12.20 -7.29
CA ALA A 65 7.80 12.42 -8.64
C ALA A 65 8.41 13.82 -8.84
N ARG A 66 7.84 14.83 -8.18
CA ARG A 66 8.30 16.23 -8.28
C ARG A 66 9.55 16.53 -7.47
N SER A 67 9.70 15.94 -6.28
CA SER A 67 10.69 16.40 -5.29
C SER A 67 11.52 15.31 -4.63
N GLY A 68 11.20 14.03 -4.87
CA GLY A 68 11.76 12.90 -4.13
C GLY A 68 11.16 12.71 -2.73
N SER A 69 10.26 13.59 -2.28
CA SER A 69 9.49 13.44 -1.04
C SER A 69 8.01 13.29 -1.35
N PRO A 70 7.31 12.27 -0.81
CA PRO A 70 5.87 12.12 -1.01
C PRO A 70 5.04 13.15 -0.23
N ASN A 71 5.62 13.80 0.79
CA ASN A 71 4.89 14.60 1.76
C ASN A 71 4.40 15.95 1.20
N GLY A 72 3.30 16.45 1.77
CA GLY A 72 2.67 17.70 1.37
C GLY A 72 1.56 18.14 2.33
N PRO A 73 1.03 19.37 2.19
CA PRO A 73 -0.01 19.89 3.08
C PRO A 73 -1.25 18.99 3.12
N GLY A 74 -1.76 18.73 4.32
CA GLY A 74 -2.97 17.94 4.53
C GLY A 74 -2.78 16.42 4.44
N LEU A 75 -1.56 15.93 4.16
CA LEU A 75 -1.23 14.52 4.17
C LEU A 75 -0.69 14.09 5.54
N VAL A 76 -0.93 12.83 5.91
CA VAL A 76 -0.19 12.19 6.99
C VAL A 76 1.26 12.03 6.55
N ASP A 77 2.21 12.22 7.47
CA ASP A 77 3.62 12.04 7.12
C ASP A 77 3.87 10.60 6.65
N TRP A 78 4.39 10.48 5.45
CA TRP A 78 5.00 9.28 4.93
C TRP A 78 6.50 9.34 5.25
N PRO A 79 6.95 8.62 6.30
CA PRO A 79 8.32 8.72 6.77
C PRO A 79 9.30 8.10 5.79
N LEU A 80 10.52 8.66 5.76
CA LEU A 80 11.67 7.99 5.16
C LEU A 80 11.88 6.65 5.88
N TYR A 81 12.05 5.59 5.10
CA TYR A 81 12.35 4.28 5.66
C TYR A 81 13.83 4.21 6.01
N ASP A 82 14.14 4.45 7.29
CA ASP A 82 15.50 4.50 7.84
C ASP A 82 15.72 3.40 8.91
N HIS A 83 16.68 3.58 9.80
CA HIS A 83 16.96 2.66 10.91
C HIS A 83 15.77 2.48 11.87
N ASN A 84 14.89 3.47 11.98
CA ASN A 84 13.66 3.37 12.77
C ASN A 84 12.62 2.50 12.06
N LYS A 85 12.79 2.21 10.77
CA LYS A 85 11.93 1.32 9.96
C LYS A 85 10.45 1.74 10.01
N ASN A 86 10.20 3.04 10.07
CA ASN A 86 8.87 3.61 10.02
C ASN A 86 8.32 3.52 8.59
N TYR A 87 7.02 3.25 8.46
CA TYR A 87 6.36 3.12 7.17
C TYR A 87 4.94 3.68 7.24
N LEU A 88 4.38 3.99 6.08
CA LEU A 88 3.00 4.44 5.95
C LEU A 88 2.07 3.23 5.86
N ASN A 89 1.10 3.13 6.76
CA ASN A 89 -0.08 2.29 6.56
C ASN A 89 -1.06 3.04 5.66
N LEU A 90 -1.26 2.56 4.44
CA LEU A 90 -2.17 3.15 3.46
C LEU A 90 -3.48 2.35 3.45
N ASN A 91 -4.48 2.91 4.15
CA ASN A 91 -5.85 2.43 4.23
C ASN A 91 -6.79 3.65 4.14
N LEU A 92 -8.11 3.51 4.30
CA LEU A 92 -9.05 4.65 4.35
C LEU A 92 -8.62 5.73 5.35
N GLN A 93 -8.05 5.30 6.48
CA GLN A 93 -7.33 6.18 7.41
C GLN A 93 -5.84 5.84 7.36
N GLN A 94 -5.01 6.84 7.08
CA GLN A 94 -3.57 6.66 7.03
C GLN A 94 -2.95 6.80 8.43
N THR A 95 -2.02 5.92 8.74
CA THR A 95 -1.27 5.95 10.00
C THR A 95 0.20 5.64 9.75
N VAL A 96 1.06 5.96 10.70
CA VAL A 96 2.47 5.56 10.67
C VAL A 96 2.64 4.31 11.51
N GLY A 97 3.18 3.26 10.89
CA GLY A 97 3.60 2.03 11.55
C GLY A 97 5.11 2.00 11.74
N GLN A 98 5.57 1.10 12.61
CA GLN A 98 6.99 0.82 12.78
C GLN A 98 7.24 -0.67 12.60
N GLY A 99 8.28 -1.00 11.83
CA GLY A 99 8.76 -2.37 11.71
C GLY A 99 7.83 -3.34 10.97
N LEU A 100 7.46 -2.97 9.75
CA LEU A 100 6.66 -3.80 8.84
C LEU A 100 7.18 -5.24 8.77
N GLU A 101 6.36 -6.20 9.19
CA GLU A 101 6.60 -7.64 9.15
C GLU A 101 8.01 -8.09 9.62
N GLN A 102 8.61 -7.37 10.57
CA GLN A 102 10.00 -7.60 11.00
C GLN A 102 10.28 -9.04 11.45
N ASN A 103 9.34 -9.65 12.19
CA ASN A 103 9.49 -11.03 12.66
C ASN A 103 9.55 -12.02 11.49
N ARG A 104 8.72 -11.83 10.46
CA ARG A 104 8.74 -12.68 9.26
C ARG A 104 10.02 -12.47 8.47
N ALA A 105 10.42 -11.21 8.28
CA ALA A 105 11.67 -10.87 7.61
C ALA A 105 12.88 -11.52 8.31
N GLN A 106 12.91 -11.53 9.64
CA GLN A 106 13.97 -12.19 10.41
C GLN A 106 13.98 -13.70 10.21
N VAL A 107 12.81 -14.37 10.20
CA VAL A 107 12.75 -15.82 9.94
C VAL A 107 13.30 -16.14 8.55
N LEU A 108 12.89 -15.38 7.52
CA LEU A 108 13.38 -15.57 6.16
C LEU A 108 14.89 -15.32 6.04
N ASP A 109 15.40 -14.27 6.69
CA ASP A 109 16.79 -13.86 6.57
C ASP A 109 17.75 -14.72 7.41
N VAL A 110 17.35 -15.09 8.62
CA VAL A 110 18.23 -15.80 9.56
C VAL A 110 18.00 -17.31 9.49
N VAL A 111 16.75 -17.76 9.61
CA VAL A 111 16.46 -19.18 9.81
C VAL A 111 16.59 -19.96 8.51
N LEU A 112 16.04 -19.43 7.41
CA LEU A 112 16.07 -20.13 6.14
C LEU A 112 17.43 -20.08 5.45
N LYS A 113 18.15 -18.95 5.53
CA LYS A 113 19.51 -18.85 4.96
C LYS A 113 20.53 -19.67 5.74
N SER A 114 20.42 -19.75 7.07
CA SER A 114 21.32 -20.59 7.87
C SER A 114 21.08 -22.09 7.66
N HIS A 115 19.84 -22.51 7.38
CA HIS A 115 19.55 -23.91 7.02
C HIS A 115 20.15 -24.28 5.65
N THR A 116 20.00 -23.43 4.62
CA THR A 116 20.55 -23.72 3.29
C THR A 116 22.08 -23.83 3.27
N VAL A 117 22.79 -23.06 4.11
CA VAL A 117 24.26 -23.16 4.23
C VAL A 117 24.71 -24.44 4.95
N ASN A 118 23.91 -24.96 5.88
CA ASN A 118 24.27 -26.17 6.64
C ASN A 118 23.94 -27.48 5.91
N ASP A 119 23.04 -27.44 4.92
CA ASP A 119 22.67 -28.61 4.10
C ASP A 119 23.60 -28.79 2.86
N GLU A 120 24.49 -27.84 2.58
CA GLU A 120 25.47 -27.87 1.47
C GLU A 120 26.90 -28.29 1.90
N LEU A 121 27.09 -28.73 3.16
CA LEU A 121 28.35 -29.24 3.74
C LEU A 121 28.21 -30.70 4.18
#